data_AF-A0A314XYL9-F1
#
_entry.id   AF-A0A314XYL9-F1
#
_cell.length_a   1.000
_cell.length_b   1.000
_cell.length_c   1.000
_cell.angle_alpha   90.00
_cell.angle_beta   90.00
_cell.angle_gamma   90.00
#
_symmetry.space_group_name_H-M   'P 1'
#
loop_
_entity.id
_entity.type
_entity.pdbx_description
1 polymer ?
#
loop_
_entity_poly.entity_id
_entity_poly.type
_entity_poly.pdbx_seq_one_letter_code
_entity_poly.pdbx_strand_id
1 'polypeptide(L)'
;MKPPPFSSSSSSVFRKARLSPYLFTLLAFILFVAVLYGEDLMCIFGQQLQLSPNSDPLVIRTGKKREKLPFAIGKSEEGCDIFSGRWVWDESNRPLYEESECPYIQPQLTCQEHGRPDKDYQKWRWQPHGCDLPSFNATLMLETLRGKRMMFVGDSLNRGQYVSMICLLHSLIPEDAKSMETFDSDSRTVFTAKEYNATIEFYWAPFLLESNSDNAVIHRISERLVRKGSITKHGKHWKGVDVLVFNTYLWWMTGLKFKILQGSFDDEVKDIVEVPTTEAYRMAMKSMLRWVRRNMNPKKTRVFFTSMSPSHGKSVEWGGESGGNCYNQTTPIEDPNYWGSDSRKNIMGVIGDVFGKSKVPITFLNITQLSSYRKDAHTAIYKKQWNPLTPEQLANPVSYADCVHWCLPGLQDTWNELLFAKLFHP
;
A
#
# COMPACT_ATOMS: atom_id res chain seq x y z
N MET A 1 22.79 -104.62 -32.04
CA MET A 1 22.20 -104.72 -30.67
C MET A 1 21.41 -103.45 -30.38
N LYS A 2 20.14 -103.59 -30.01
CA LYS A 2 19.26 -102.64 -29.30
C LYS A 2 18.61 -103.47 -28.18
N PRO A 3 18.07 -102.94 -27.06
CA PRO A 3 17.60 -101.55 -26.74
C PRO A 3 18.14 -101.11 -25.32
N PRO A 4 17.58 -100.17 -24.48
CA PRO A 4 16.24 -99.55 -24.46
C PRO A 4 16.23 -98.03 -24.01
N PRO A 5 15.10 -97.40 -23.56
CA PRO A 5 14.52 -96.22 -24.23
C PRO A 5 14.13 -95.04 -23.29
N PHE A 6 13.47 -94.00 -23.85
CA PHE A 6 12.73 -92.88 -23.23
C PHE A 6 13.58 -91.83 -22.45
N SER A 7 13.40 -90.52 -22.61
CA SER A 7 12.17 -89.76 -22.75
C SER A 7 12.37 -88.39 -23.43
N SER A 8 11.28 -87.87 -23.98
CA SER A 8 11.07 -86.58 -24.63
C SER A 8 11.05 -85.39 -23.67
N SER A 9 11.48 -84.20 -24.11
CA SER A 9 10.61 -83.01 -24.09
C SER A 9 11.21 -81.84 -24.88
N SER A 10 10.35 -81.21 -25.68
CA SER A 10 10.55 -79.91 -26.31
C SER A 10 10.56 -78.79 -25.27
N SER A 11 11.45 -77.81 -25.41
CA SER A 11 11.23 -76.47 -24.86
C SER A 11 11.56 -75.41 -25.91
N SER A 12 10.55 -74.62 -26.23
CA SER A 12 10.61 -73.44 -27.09
C SER A 12 11.31 -72.30 -26.33
N VAL A 13 12.43 -71.83 -26.87
CA VAL A 13 13.12 -70.66 -26.32
C VAL A 13 12.44 -69.39 -26.82
N PHE A 14 11.57 -68.81 -25.98
CA PHE A 14 11.06 -67.45 -26.14
C PHE A 14 12.22 -66.44 -25.95
N ARG A 15 12.55 -65.69 -27.01
CA ARG A 15 13.43 -64.50 -26.90
C ARG A 15 12.68 -63.41 -26.11
N LYS A 16 13.08 -63.17 -24.86
CA LYS A 16 12.68 -61.97 -24.10
C LYS A 16 13.38 -60.73 -24.68
N ALA A 17 12.61 -59.76 -25.17
CA ALA A 17 13.12 -58.44 -25.52
C ALA A 17 13.60 -57.72 -24.25
N ARG A 18 14.90 -57.42 -24.18
CA ARG A 18 15.46 -56.56 -23.11
C ARG A 18 15.22 -55.10 -23.49
N LEU A 19 14.33 -54.43 -22.78
CA LEU A 19 14.16 -52.98 -22.85
C LEU A 19 15.39 -52.28 -22.25
N SER A 20 15.90 -51.28 -22.95
CA SER A 20 17.08 -50.51 -22.57
C SER A 20 16.88 -49.79 -21.24
N PRO A 21 17.87 -49.78 -20.31
CA PRO A 21 17.78 -49.08 -19.03
C PRO A 21 17.56 -47.57 -19.19
N TYR A 22 17.95 -47.00 -20.34
CA TYR A 22 17.70 -45.60 -20.70
C TYR A 22 16.21 -45.28 -20.92
N LEU A 23 15.40 -46.27 -21.31
CA LEU A 23 13.97 -46.07 -21.51
C LEU A 23 13.24 -45.96 -20.17
N PHE A 24 13.69 -46.71 -19.16
CA PHE A 24 13.13 -46.64 -17.81
C PHE A 24 13.45 -45.30 -17.14
N THR A 25 14.68 -44.79 -17.30
CA THR A 25 15.05 -43.48 -16.75
C THR A 25 14.31 -42.34 -17.45
N LEU A 26 14.12 -42.43 -18.78
CA LEU A 26 13.33 -41.45 -19.53
C LEU A 26 11.86 -41.46 -19.10
N LEU A 27 11.24 -42.63 -18.96
CA LEU A 27 9.86 -42.75 -18.51
C LEU A 27 9.66 -42.23 -17.07
N ALA A 28 10.61 -42.51 -16.18
CA ALA A 28 10.58 -41.98 -14.82
C ALA A 28 10.71 -40.45 -14.79
N PHE A 29 11.57 -39.88 -15.65
CA PHE A 29 11.72 -38.43 -15.79
C PHE A 29 10.44 -37.78 -16.35
N ILE A 30 9.84 -38.35 -17.38
CA ILE A 30 8.57 -37.85 -17.95
C ILE A 30 7.46 -37.89 -16.91
N LEU A 31 7.35 -38.99 -16.13
CA LEU A 31 6.36 -39.09 -15.06
C LEU A 31 6.59 -38.04 -13.96
N PHE A 32 7.84 -37.81 -13.58
CA PHE A 32 8.21 -36.81 -12.57
C PHE A 32 7.87 -35.38 -13.02
N VAL A 33 8.17 -35.03 -14.28
CA VAL A 33 7.79 -33.74 -14.87
C VAL A 33 6.27 -33.62 -14.98
N ALA A 34 5.56 -34.68 -15.39
CA ALA A 34 4.10 -34.66 -15.47
C ALA A 34 3.42 -34.50 -14.10
N VAL A 35 4.01 -35.01 -13.01
CA VAL A 35 3.48 -34.80 -11.65
C VAL A 35 3.78 -33.40 -11.14
N LEU A 36 4.98 -32.85 -11.42
CA LEU A 36 5.35 -31.51 -10.96
C LEU A 36 4.64 -30.38 -11.72
N TYR A 37 4.27 -30.59 -12.99
CA TYR A 37 3.69 -29.57 -13.87
C TYR A 37 2.29 -29.92 -14.41
N GLY A 38 1.71 -31.06 -13.99
CA GLY A 38 0.42 -31.55 -14.49
C GLY A 38 -0.78 -30.69 -14.08
N GLU A 39 -0.70 -30.01 -12.93
CA GLU A 39 -1.73 -29.08 -12.48
C GLU A 39 -1.75 -27.78 -13.31
N ASP A 40 -0.62 -27.36 -13.88
CA ASP A 40 -0.51 -26.15 -14.71
C ASP A 40 -0.90 -26.42 -16.19
N LEU A 41 -0.78 -27.66 -16.67
CA LEU A 41 -1.10 -28.04 -18.06
C LEU A 41 -2.61 -28.12 -18.34
N MET A 42 -3.43 -28.42 -17.32
CA MET A 42 -4.91 -28.41 -17.44
C MET A 42 -5.50 -27.00 -17.53
N CYS A 43 -4.72 -25.96 -17.20
CA CYS A 43 -5.11 -24.56 -17.38
C CYS A 43 -4.89 -24.06 -18.83
N ILE A 44 -3.95 -24.66 -19.57
CA ILE A 44 -3.56 -24.19 -20.91
C ILE A 44 -4.48 -24.75 -22.01
N PHE A 45 -5.09 -25.92 -21.82
CA PHE A 45 -6.01 -26.53 -22.79
C PHE A 45 -7.51 -26.28 -22.52
N GLY A 46 -7.86 -25.58 -21.43
CA GLY A 46 -9.26 -25.29 -21.07
C GLY A 46 -9.85 -24.01 -21.68
N GLN A 47 -9.07 -23.22 -22.42
CA GLN A 47 -9.45 -21.85 -22.79
C GLN A 47 -9.79 -21.63 -24.27
N GLN A 48 -10.01 -22.70 -25.04
CA GLN A 48 -10.23 -22.58 -26.47
C GLN A 48 -11.33 -23.51 -26.98
N LEU A 49 -12.58 -23.24 -26.57
CA LEU A 49 -13.82 -23.60 -27.28
C LEU A 49 -15.03 -23.05 -26.52
N GLN A 50 -15.47 -21.84 -26.84
CA GLN A 50 -16.90 -21.52 -26.94
C GLN A 50 -17.11 -20.19 -27.66
N LEU A 51 -17.52 -20.31 -28.92
CA LEU A 51 -18.11 -19.24 -29.72
C LEU A 51 -19.35 -18.68 -29.01
N SER A 52 -19.53 -17.38 -29.15
CA SER A 52 -20.75 -16.64 -28.81
C SER A 52 -21.96 -17.16 -29.59
N PRO A 53 -23.15 -17.19 -28.95
CA PRO A 53 -24.35 -16.72 -29.63
C PRO A 53 -25.05 -15.63 -28.80
N ASN A 54 -25.31 -14.52 -29.47
CA ASN A 54 -26.26 -13.49 -29.11
C ASN A 54 -27.62 -14.09 -28.73
N SER A 55 -28.03 -13.88 -27.48
CA SER A 55 -29.44 -13.73 -27.10
C SER A 55 -29.48 -13.09 -25.71
N ASP A 56 -29.78 -11.79 -25.66
CA ASP A 56 -30.09 -11.10 -24.41
C ASP A 56 -31.27 -11.77 -23.71
N PRO A 57 -31.13 -12.28 -22.48
CA PRO A 57 -32.28 -12.39 -21.61
C PRO A 57 -32.62 -10.96 -21.20
N LEU A 58 -33.85 -10.54 -21.49
CA LEU A 58 -34.45 -9.29 -21.05
C LEU A 58 -34.51 -9.29 -19.52
N VAL A 59 -33.37 -9.01 -18.87
CA VAL A 59 -33.30 -8.77 -17.44
C VAL A 59 -34.00 -7.45 -17.24
N ILE A 60 -35.24 -7.54 -16.77
CA ILE A 60 -35.92 -6.43 -16.11
C ILE A 60 -35.00 -6.06 -14.93
N ARG A 61 -34.09 -5.10 -15.18
CA ARG A 61 -33.30 -4.42 -14.16
C ARG A 61 -34.32 -3.64 -13.34
N THR A 62 -34.89 -4.31 -12.35
CA THR A 62 -35.46 -3.62 -11.19
C THR A 62 -34.32 -2.77 -10.64
N GLY A 63 -34.40 -1.47 -10.91
CA GLY A 63 -33.37 -0.52 -10.53
C GLY A 63 -33.22 -0.48 -9.03
N LYS A 64 -32.31 -1.31 -8.48
CA LYS A 64 -31.77 -1.06 -7.15
C LYS A 64 -31.07 0.28 -7.23
N LYS A 65 -31.72 1.34 -6.73
CA LYS A 65 -31.09 2.63 -6.43
C LYS A 65 -29.83 2.31 -5.61
N ARG A 66 -28.67 2.38 -6.26
CA ARG A 66 -27.37 2.23 -5.60
C ARG A 66 -27.30 3.37 -4.59
N GLU A 67 -27.28 3.05 -3.28
CA GLU A 67 -27.22 4.08 -2.25
C GLU A 67 -26.02 4.99 -2.53
N LYS A 68 -26.28 6.30 -2.60
CA LYS A 68 -25.26 7.30 -2.87
C LYS A 68 -24.29 7.33 -1.69
N LEU A 69 -23.01 7.09 -1.94
CA LEU A 69 -21.98 7.16 -0.90
C LEU A 69 -21.93 8.58 -0.32
N PRO A 70 -21.65 8.73 1.00
CA PRO A 70 -21.50 10.06 1.58
C PRO A 70 -20.44 10.86 0.82
N PHE A 71 -20.65 12.18 0.70
CA PHE A 71 -19.78 13.15 -0.01
C PHE A 71 -19.71 13.05 -1.52
N ALA A 72 -20.25 11.99 -2.14
CA ALA A 72 -20.26 11.88 -3.59
C ALA A 72 -21.06 13.03 -4.21
N ILE A 73 -20.51 13.70 -5.22
CA ILE A 73 -21.20 14.72 -6.02
C ILE A 73 -21.41 14.25 -7.45
N GLY A 74 -20.52 13.39 -7.96
CA GLY A 74 -20.62 12.75 -9.27
C GLY A 74 -20.28 11.27 -9.19
N LYS A 75 -20.04 10.67 -10.36
CA LYS A 75 -19.48 9.33 -10.51
C LYS A 75 -18.24 9.42 -11.38
N SER A 76 -17.30 8.52 -11.14
CA SER A 76 -16.22 8.27 -12.10
C SER A 76 -16.79 7.67 -13.40
N GLU A 77 -16.04 7.80 -14.50
CA GLU A 77 -16.39 7.16 -15.77
C GLU A 77 -16.47 5.64 -15.59
N GLU A 78 -17.53 5.03 -16.13
CA GLU A 78 -17.74 3.59 -15.98
C GLU A 78 -16.58 2.80 -16.60
N GLY A 79 -15.97 1.93 -15.80
CA GLY A 79 -14.83 1.11 -16.24
C GLY A 79 -13.45 1.76 -16.07
N CYS A 80 -13.36 3.01 -15.62
CA CYS A 80 -12.06 3.62 -15.35
C CYS A 80 -11.46 3.18 -14.00
N ASP A 81 -10.34 2.45 -14.05
CA ASP A 81 -9.48 2.25 -12.88
C ASP A 81 -8.49 3.41 -12.75
N ILE A 82 -8.81 4.37 -11.89
CA ILE A 82 -7.97 5.55 -11.65
C ILE A 82 -6.57 5.22 -11.08
N PHE A 83 -6.35 3.99 -10.61
CA PHE A 83 -5.07 3.53 -10.08
C PHE A 83 -4.21 2.83 -11.15
N SER A 84 -4.73 2.62 -12.35
CA SER A 84 -4.03 2.06 -13.51
C SER A 84 -3.79 3.17 -14.54
N GLY A 85 -2.53 3.45 -14.85
CA GLY A 85 -2.14 4.65 -15.57
C GLY A 85 -0.63 4.78 -15.71
N ARG A 86 -0.20 5.99 -16.03
CA ARG A 86 1.21 6.36 -16.18
C ARG A 86 1.49 7.73 -15.61
N TRP A 87 2.75 7.98 -15.26
CA TRP A 87 3.22 9.32 -14.97
C TRP A 87 3.44 10.11 -16.25
N VAL A 88 2.96 11.35 -16.26
CA VAL A 88 3.08 12.28 -17.38
C VAL A 88 3.69 13.56 -16.85
N TRP A 89 4.61 14.12 -17.63
CA TRP A 89 5.22 15.42 -17.35
C TRP A 89 4.21 16.55 -17.56
N ASP A 90 4.07 17.45 -16.59
CA ASP A 90 3.07 18.53 -16.59
C ASP A 90 3.65 19.78 -15.92
N GLU A 91 4.56 20.46 -16.62
CA GLU A 91 5.23 21.66 -16.11
C GLU A 91 4.31 22.88 -15.96
N SER A 92 3.16 22.90 -16.64
CA SER A 92 2.23 24.03 -16.58
C SER A 92 1.34 24.04 -15.34
N ASN A 93 1.08 22.86 -14.75
CA ASN A 93 0.14 22.71 -13.63
C ASN A 93 0.78 22.11 -12.37
N ARG A 94 2.10 21.98 -12.34
CA ARG A 94 2.84 21.37 -11.23
C ARG A 94 4.03 22.20 -10.77
N PRO A 95 4.35 22.17 -9.46
CA PRO A 95 3.58 21.54 -8.38
C PRO A 95 2.25 22.26 -8.09
N LEU A 96 1.39 21.66 -7.25
CA LEU A 96 0.11 22.29 -6.86
C LEU A 96 0.28 23.44 -5.84
N TYR A 97 1.45 23.51 -5.22
CA TYR A 97 1.94 24.54 -4.31
C TYR A 97 3.47 24.44 -4.26
N GLU A 98 4.18 25.51 -3.93
CA GLU A 98 5.63 25.47 -3.70
C GLU A 98 5.97 25.10 -2.25
N GLU A 99 7.12 24.47 -2.04
CA GLU A 99 7.58 24.07 -0.69
C GLU A 99 7.61 25.27 0.29
N SER A 100 8.04 26.43 -0.18
CA SER A 100 8.12 27.66 0.62
C SER A 100 6.77 28.27 0.97
N GLU A 101 5.69 27.88 0.29
CA GLU A 101 4.35 28.42 0.54
C GLU A 101 3.68 27.74 1.74
N CYS A 102 4.02 26.50 2.05
CA CYS A 102 3.38 25.72 3.11
C CYS A 102 4.24 25.61 4.38
N PRO A 103 3.98 26.42 5.43
CA PRO A 103 4.78 26.40 6.67
C PRO A 103 4.54 25.16 7.55
N TYR A 104 3.61 24.29 7.16
CA TYR A 104 3.23 23.09 7.91
C TYR A 104 4.06 21.86 7.55
N ILE A 105 4.88 21.94 6.50
CA ILE A 105 5.77 20.85 6.10
C ILE A 105 6.83 20.66 7.18
N GLN A 106 6.96 19.44 7.71
CA GLN A 106 8.02 19.19 8.67
C GLN A 106 9.39 19.15 7.98
N PRO A 107 10.48 19.58 8.65
CA PRO A 107 11.83 19.59 8.09
C PRO A 107 12.35 18.24 7.57
N GLN A 108 11.71 17.13 7.93
CA GLN A 108 12.02 15.81 7.37
C GLN A 108 11.57 15.64 5.91
N LEU A 109 10.72 16.53 5.39
CA LEU A 109 10.07 16.46 4.08
C LEU A 109 10.34 17.70 3.19
N THR A 110 10.95 18.77 3.73
CA THR A 110 11.34 19.99 2.98
C THR A 110 12.66 19.79 2.24
N CYS A 111 12.61 19.14 1.09
CA CYS A 111 13.81 18.76 0.36
C CYS A 111 14.57 19.94 -0.25
N GLN A 112 13.86 20.93 -0.77
CA GLN A 112 14.49 22.11 -1.37
C GLN A 112 15.20 22.95 -0.30
N GLU A 113 14.55 23.19 0.84
CA GLU A 113 15.13 23.85 2.01
C GLU A 113 16.39 23.12 2.50
N HIS A 114 16.42 21.79 2.41
CA HIS A 114 17.55 20.95 2.79
C HIS A 114 18.53 20.66 1.63
N GLY A 115 18.53 21.52 0.60
CA GLY A 115 19.59 21.58 -0.40
C GLY A 115 19.43 20.63 -1.58
N ARG A 116 18.23 20.08 -1.82
CA ARG A 116 17.97 19.30 -3.03
C ARG A 116 18.08 20.19 -4.27
N PRO A 117 18.98 19.88 -5.23
CA PRO A 117 19.25 20.77 -6.34
C PRO A 117 18.21 20.68 -7.47
N ASP A 118 17.57 19.52 -7.65
CA ASP A 118 16.56 19.29 -8.69
C ASP A 118 15.14 19.53 -8.17
N LYS A 119 14.26 20.06 -9.03
CA LYS A 119 12.82 20.22 -8.79
C LYS A 119 11.94 19.37 -9.71
N ASP A 120 12.54 18.65 -10.66
CA ASP A 120 11.80 17.98 -11.73
C ASP A 120 10.89 16.86 -11.23
N TYR A 121 11.20 16.24 -10.09
CA TYR A 121 10.31 15.28 -9.42
C TYR A 121 8.94 15.88 -9.07
N GLN A 122 8.83 17.21 -8.94
CA GLN A 122 7.58 17.90 -8.62
C GLN A 122 6.67 18.03 -9.86
N LYS A 123 7.21 17.92 -11.07
CA LYS A 123 6.52 18.19 -12.36
C LYS A 123 5.75 17.00 -12.93
N TRP A 124 5.63 15.91 -12.17
CA TRP A 124 4.95 14.70 -12.61
C TRP A 124 3.50 14.64 -12.12
N ARG A 125 2.57 14.37 -13.03
CA ARG A 125 1.16 14.09 -12.75
C ARG A 125 0.81 12.64 -13.10
N TRP A 126 -0.05 12.02 -12.32
CA TRP A 126 -0.62 10.72 -12.65
C TRP A 126 -1.77 10.85 -13.66
N GLN A 127 -1.71 10.07 -14.74
CA GLN A 127 -2.75 9.99 -15.77
C GLN A 127 -3.29 8.56 -15.85
N PRO A 128 -4.53 8.30 -15.40
CA PRO A 128 -5.19 7.03 -15.63
C PRO A 128 -5.32 6.71 -17.13
N HIS A 129 -5.31 5.42 -17.48
CA HIS A 129 -5.37 5.01 -18.89
C HIS A 129 -6.75 5.24 -19.54
N GLY A 130 -7.82 5.14 -18.76
CA GLY A 130 -9.19 5.12 -19.29
C GLY A 130 -10.00 6.39 -19.02
N CYS A 131 -9.46 7.37 -18.30
CA CYS A 131 -10.14 8.62 -17.98
C CYS A 131 -9.16 9.67 -17.45
N ASP A 132 -9.66 10.89 -17.26
CA ASP A 132 -8.93 11.96 -16.56
C ASP A 132 -9.26 11.98 -15.07
N LEU A 133 -8.27 12.34 -14.24
CA LEU A 133 -8.52 12.66 -12.84
C LEU A 133 -9.25 14.00 -12.74
N PRO A 134 -10.28 14.13 -11.88
CA PRO A 134 -10.86 15.43 -11.59
C PRO A 134 -9.79 16.32 -10.96
N SER A 135 -9.68 17.56 -11.44
CA SER A 135 -8.76 18.55 -10.87
C SER A 135 -9.05 18.74 -9.38
N PHE A 136 -7.99 18.80 -8.56
CA PHE A 136 -8.13 19.04 -7.14
C PHE A 136 -8.75 20.42 -6.90
N ASN A 137 -9.88 20.47 -6.20
CA ASN A 137 -10.58 21.70 -5.88
C ASN A 137 -10.59 21.91 -4.35
N ALA A 138 -9.69 22.77 -3.89
CA ALA A 138 -9.52 23.08 -2.47
C ALA A 138 -10.77 23.70 -1.85
N THR A 139 -11.47 24.60 -2.56
CA THR A 139 -12.72 25.20 -2.10
C THR A 139 -13.80 24.14 -1.88
N LEU A 140 -13.98 23.23 -2.86
CA LEU A 140 -14.93 22.13 -2.73
C LEU A 140 -14.59 21.24 -1.53
N MET A 141 -13.32 20.91 -1.33
CA MET A 141 -12.88 20.10 -0.20
C MET A 141 -13.21 20.80 1.14
N LEU A 142 -12.85 22.08 1.28
CA LEU A 142 -13.09 22.84 2.52
C LEU A 142 -14.60 23.01 2.81
N GLU A 143 -15.40 23.38 1.82
CA GLU A 143 -16.86 23.49 1.97
C GLU A 143 -17.50 22.15 2.33
N THR A 144 -17.01 21.06 1.74
CA THR A 144 -17.48 19.71 2.06
C THR A 144 -17.15 19.33 3.51
N LEU A 145 -15.97 19.75 4.00
CA LEU A 145 -15.52 19.52 5.37
C LEU A 145 -16.12 20.50 6.38
N ARG A 146 -16.97 21.44 5.97
CA ARG A 146 -17.59 22.40 6.88
C ARG A 146 -18.37 21.70 8.00
N GLY A 147 -17.99 21.97 9.25
CA GLY A 147 -18.56 21.31 10.43
C GLY A 147 -18.16 19.84 10.61
N LYS A 148 -17.05 19.40 10.00
CA LYS A 148 -16.65 17.98 9.93
C LYS A 148 -15.19 17.74 10.29
N ARG A 149 -14.89 16.47 10.50
CA ARG A 149 -13.55 15.98 10.84
C ARG A 149 -13.05 15.01 9.78
N MET A 150 -11.89 15.29 9.19
CA MET A 150 -11.10 14.34 8.41
C MET A 150 -9.91 13.87 9.25
N MET A 151 -9.65 12.57 9.30
CA MET A 151 -8.53 12.02 10.08
C MET A 151 -7.74 10.97 9.31
N PHE A 152 -6.44 11.19 9.22
CA PHE A 152 -5.44 10.22 8.77
C PHE A 152 -4.94 9.42 9.98
N VAL A 153 -4.90 8.10 9.86
CA VAL A 153 -4.58 7.19 10.96
C VAL A 153 -3.59 6.14 10.49
N GLY A 154 -2.36 6.20 10.99
CA GLY A 154 -1.34 5.27 10.54
C GLY A 154 0.08 5.58 10.99
N ASP A 155 1.01 5.22 10.12
CA ASP A 155 2.45 5.42 10.30
C ASP A 155 2.95 6.76 9.73
N SER A 156 4.27 6.92 9.59
CA SER A 156 4.89 8.16 9.13
C SER A 156 4.57 8.52 7.68
N LEU A 157 4.22 7.55 6.83
CA LEU A 157 3.85 7.82 5.43
C LEU A 157 2.46 8.44 5.37
N ASN A 158 1.56 7.99 6.25
CA ASN A 158 0.23 8.58 6.36
C ASN A 158 0.28 9.99 6.96
N ARG A 159 1.24 10.26 7.85
CA ARG A 159 1.53 11.63 8.31
C ARG A 159 1.94 12.54 7.15
N GLY A 160 2.80 12.06 6.24
CA GLY A 160 3.16 12.81 5.05
C GLY A 160 1.95 13.11 4.15
N GLN A 161 1.05 12.14 3.96
CA GLN A 161 -0.21 12.35 3.22
C GLN A 161 -1.11 13.39 3.91
N TYR A 162 -1.18 13.38 5.25
CA TYR A 162 -1.89 14.40 6.04
C TYR A 162 -1.31 15.81 5.83
N VAL A 163 0.01 15.95 5.87
CA VAL A 163 0.68 17.25 5.66
C VAL A 163 0.44 17.77 4.25
N SER A 164 0.57 16.91 3.24
CA SER A 164 0.23 17.24 1.85
C SER A 164 -1.21 17.74 1.73
N MET A 165 -2.18 17.09 2.39
CA MET A 165 -3.59 17.53 2.35
C MET A 165 -3.75 18.95 2.94
N ILE A 166 -3.00 19.28 4.00
CA ILE A 166 -3.02 20.63 4.55
C ILE A 166 -2.40 21.63 3.57
N CYS A 167 -1.25 21.30 2.96
CA CYS A 167 -0.60 22.18 1.99
C CYS A 167 -1.45 22.42 0.73
N LEU A 168 -2.29 21.46 0.35
CA LEU A 168 -3.25 21.63 -0.74
C LEU A 168 -4.42 22.58 -0.40
N LEU A 169 -4.65 22.88 0.89
CA LEU A 169 -5.84 23.61 1.35
C LEU A 169 -5.54 24.93 2.05
N HIS A 170 -4.40 25.03 2.74
CA HIS A 170 -4.15 26.10 3.71
C HIS A 170 -4.08 27.50 3.10
N SER A 171 -3.71 27.63 1.82
CA SER A 171 -3.56 28.94 1.15
C SER A 171 -4.90 29.65 0.96
N LEU A 172 -6.02 28.90 0.92
CA LEU A 172 -7.37 29.47 0.85
C LEU A 172 -7.91 29.91 2.22
N ILE A 173 -7.22 29.62 3.31
CA ILE A 173 -7.66 29.96 4.67
C ILE A 173 -6.79 31.11 5.19
N PRO A 174 -7.38 32.25 5.62
CA PRO A 174 -6.64 33.34 6.24
C PRO A 174 -5.77 32.87 7.42
N GLU A 175 -4.62 33.52 7.64
CA GLU A 175 -3.64 33.12 8.67
C GLU A 175 -4.23 33.14 10.09
N ASP A 176 -5.08 34.11 10.41
CA ASP A 176 -5.78 34.21 11.69
C ASP A 176 -6.94 33.20 11.83
N ALA A 177 -7.43 32.68 10.70
CA ALA A 177 -8.51 31.70 10.60
C ALA A 177 -8.03 30.23 10.60
N LYS A 178 -6.73 29.95 10.79
CA LYS A 178 -6.19 28.59 10.90
C LYS A 178 -5.27 28.39 12.10
N SER A 179 -5.10 27.13 12.52
CA SER A 179 -4.12 26.74 13.54
C SER A 179 -3.69 25.28 13.37
N MET A 180 -2.51 24.94 13.90
CA MET A 180 -2.05 23.55 14.01
C MET A 180 -1.58 23.29 15.45
N GLU A 181 -2.14 22.25 16.07
CA GLU A 181 -1.85 21.88 17.46
C GLU A 181 -1.45 20.40 17.53
N THR A 182 -0.39 20.10 18.29
CA THR A 182 0.06 18.72 18.54
C THR A 182 -0.20 18.36 19.99
N PHE A 183 -0.89 17.25 20.19
CA PHE A 183 -1.24 16.69 21.49
C PHE A 183 -0.42 15.41 21.70
N ASP A 184 0.78 15.55 22.27
CA ASP A 184 1.72 14.44 22.45
C ASP A 184 1.14 13.31 23.33
N SER A 185 0.34 13.65 24.34
CA SER A 185 -0.31 12.67 25.22
C SER A 185 -1.32 11.77 24.49
N ASP A 186 -1.92 12.28 23.42
CA ASP A 186 -2.91 11.58 22.59
C ASP A 186 -2.31 11.11 21.25
N SER A 187 -1.01 11.33 21.02
CA SER A 187 -0.32 11.02 19.78
C SER A 187 -1.05 11.57 18.54
N ARG A 188 -1.59 12.79 18.64
CA ARG A 188 -2.47 13.39 17.64
C ARG A 188 -2.03 14.81 17.27
N THR A 189 -2.09 15.16 15.99
CA THR A 189 -1.93 16.53 15.48
C THR A 189 -3.22 16.97 14.79
N VAL A 190 -3.67 18.19 15.03
CA VAL A 190 -4.92 18.75 14.51
C VAL A 190 -4.64 20.06 13.81
N PHE A 191 -5.00 20.15 12.53
CA PHE A 191 -5.12 21.40 11.80
C PHE A 191 -6.58 21.84 11.79
N THR A 192 -6.84 23.07 12.21
CA THR A 192 -8.19 23.64 12.33
C THR A 192 -8.39 24.76 11.33
N ALA A 193 -9.41 24.65 10.49
CA ALA A 193 -9.91 25.72 9.63
C ALA A 193 -11.13 26.36 10.32
N LYS A 194 -10.93 27.47 11.03
CA LYS A 194 -11.88 28.04 11.99
C LYS A 194 -13.19 28.47 11.33
N GLU A 195 -13.12 29.19 10.22
CA GLU A 195 -14.31 29.67 9.48
C GLU A 195 -15.15 28.53 8.89
N TYR A 196 -14.53 27.40 8.61
CA TYR A 196 -15.20 26.19 8.14
C TYR A 196 -15.72 25.35 9.30
N ASN A 197 -15.32 25.62 10.55
CA ASN A 197 -15.52 24.72 11.68
C ASN A 197 -15.10 23.28 11.31
N ALA A 198 -13.95 23.16 10.65
CA ALA A 198 -13.46 21.91 10.07
C ALA A 198 -12.10 21.54 10.67
N THR A 199 -11.86 20.25 10.87
CA THR A 199 -10.55 19.75 11.28
C THR A 199 -10.00 18.72 10.29
N ILE A 200 -8.70 18.80 10.07
CA ILE A 200 -7.91 17.77 9.40
C ILE A 200 -6.93 17.26 10.45
N GLU A 201 -6.93 15.97 10.71
CA GLU A 201 -6.26 15.38 11.87
C GLU A 201 -5.30 14.27 11.43
N PHE A 202 -4.19 14.12 12.15
CA PHE A 202 -3.33 12.95 12.09
C PHE A 202 -3.32 12.26 13.46
N TYR A 203 -3.57 10.96 13.48
CA TYR A 203 -3.46 10.12 14.66
C TYR A 203 -2.41 9.03 14.44
N TRP A 204 -1.38 9.02 15.28
CA TRP A 204 -0.31 8.04 15.19
C TRP A 204 -0.76 6.69 15.74
N ALA A 205 -0.90 5.72 14.84
CA ALA A 205 -1.21 4.33 15.16
C ALA A 205 -0.56 3.45 14.09
N PRO A 206 0.78 3.28 14.12
CA PRO A 206 1.54 2.76 12.99
C PRO A 206 1.22 1.30 12.66
N PHE A 207 0.66 0.55 13.62
CA PHE A 207 0.15 -0.80 13.44
C PHE A 207 -1.38 -0.90 13.49
N LEU A 208 -2.08 0.23 13.66
CA LEU A 208 -3.51 0.41 13.97
C LEU A 208 -3.94 -0.20 15.32
N LEU A 209 -3.49 -1.41 15.61
CA LEU A 209 -3.58 -2.05 16.91
C LEU A 209 -2.65 -1.38 17.92
N GLU A 210 -2.97 -1.56 19.20
CA GLU A 210 -2.11 -1.18 20.32
C GLU A 210 -0.74 -1.87 20.20
N SER A 211 0.31 -1.09 20.33
CA SER A 211 1.69 -1.51 20.19
C SER A 211 2.59 -0.83 21.21
N ASN A 212 3.80 -1.35 21.40
CA ASN A 212 4.80 -0.65 22.20
C ASN A 212 5.34 0.61 21.49
N SER A 213 4.94 0.87 20.25
CA SER A 213 5.43 1.99 19.43
C SER A 213 4.37 3.09 19.21
N ASP A 214 3.37 3.19 20.08
CA ASP A 214 2.22 4.10 19.95
C ASP A 214 2.50 5.55 20.42
N ASN A 215 3.69 5.85 20.96
CA ASN A 215 4.07 7.21 21.35
C ASN A 215 4.66 7.96 20.14
N ALA A 216 3.98 8.97 19.60
CA ALA A 216 4.42 9.67 18.38
C ALA A 216 5.83 10.29 18.44
N VAL A 217 6.41 10.49 19.63
CA VAL A 217 7.76 11.03 19.84
C VAL A 217 8.78 9.90 20.11
N ILE A 218 8.47 9.00 21.04
CA ILE A 218 9.36 7.91 21.49
C ILE A 218 8.85 6.57 20.91
N HIS A 219 9.06 6.37 19.62
CA HIS A 219 8.54 5.20 18.89
C HIS A 219 9.59 4.39 18.12
N ARG A 220 10.86 4.78 18.22
CA ARG A 220 11.99 4.07 17.59
C ARG A 220 12.44 2.92 18.47
N ILE A 221 11.71 1.81 18.37
CA ILE A 221 11.96 0.59 19.15
C ILE A 221 12.41 -0.50 18.17
N SER A 222 13.51 -1.18 18.49
CA SER A 222 14.06 -2.29 17.70
C SER A 222 13.11 -3.48 17.66
N GLU A 223 12.63 -3.89 18.85
CA GLU A 223 11.73 -5.01 19.04
C GLU A 223 10.28 -4.55 19.14
N ARG A 224 9.62 -4.45 17.98
CA ARG A 224 8.23 -3.99 17.89
C ARG A 224 7.26 -5.11 18.28
N LEU A 225 6.33 -4.79 19.18
CA LEU A 225 5.28 -5.70 19.64
C LEU A 225 3.91 -5.13 19.33
N VAL A 226 3.02 -5.96 18.81
CA VAL A 226 1.61 -5.61 18.60
C VAL A 226 0.73 -6.48 19.49
N ARG A 227 -0.20 -5.86 20.20
CA ARG A 227 -1.15 -6.56 21.06
C ARG A 227 -2.30 -7.14 20.26
N LYS A 228 -2.54 -8.43 20.42
CA LYS A 228 -3.54 -9.18 19.66
C LYS A 228 -4.93 -8.59 19.83
N GLY A 229 -5.50 -8.06 18.75
CA GLY A 229 -6.88 -7.60 18.69
C GLY A 229 -7.20 -6.33 19.51
N SER A 230 -6.23 -5.73 20.20
CA SER A 230 -6.43 -4.49 20.95
C SER A 230 -6.43 -3.32 19.98
N ILE A 231 -7.61 -2.78 19.68
CA ILE A 231 -7.78 -1.61 18.79
C ILE A 231 -8.60 -0.49 19.45
N THR A 232 -9.38 -0.81 20.48
CA THR A 232 -10.31 0.12 21.12
C THR A 232 -9.60 1.30 21.79
N LYS A 233 -8.37 1.09 22.29
CA LYS A 233 -7.52 2.14 22.87
C LYS A 233 -7.33 3.31 21.91
N HIS A 234 -6.99 3.02 20.65
CA HIS A 234 -6.89 4.03 19.60
C HIS A 234 -8.26 4.42 19.06
N GLY A 235 -9.12 3.44 18.82
CA GLY A 235 -10.44 3.61 18.21
C GLY A 235 -11.33 4.61 18.94
N LYS A 236 -11.17 4.84 20.24
CA LYS A 236 -11.93 5.90 20.96
C LYS A 236 -11.75 7.29 20.33
N HIS A 237 -10.58 7.60 19.76
CA HIS A 237 -10.28 8.90 19.13
C HIS A 237 -10.86 9.04 17.72
N TRP A 238 -11.08 7.91 17.03
CA TRP A 238 -11.60 7.86 15.66
C TRP A 238 -13.13 7.95 15.61
N LYS A 239 -13.81 7.83 16.76
CA LYS A 239 -15.27 7.96 16.84
C LYS A 239 -15.72 9.36 16.42
N GLY A 240 -16.80 9.42 15.64
CA GLY A 240 -17.38 10.67 15.18
C GLY A 240 -16.61 11.37 14.06
N VAL A 241 -15.56 10.75 13.50
CA VAL A 241 -14.88 11.27 12.30
C VAL A 241 -15.75 11.04 11.07
N ASP A 242 -15.80 12.03 10.18
CA ASP A 242 -16.60 12.02 8.94
C ASP A 242 -15.84 11.36 7.77
N VAL A 243 -14.53 11.58 7.69
CA VAL A 243 -13.65 10.96 6.68
C VAL A 243 -12.43 10.34 7.37
N LEU A 244 -12.34 9.02 7.39
CA LEU A 244 -11.19 8.28 7.93
C LEU A 244 -10.30 7.78 6.81
N VAL A 245 -9.00 8.03 6.90
CA VAL A 245 -7.98 7.56 5.95
C VAL A 245 -6.95 6.73 6.70
N PHE A 246 -7.09 5.40 6.68
CA PHE A 246 -6.16 4.50 7.35
C PHE A 246 -4.96 4.17 6.46
N ASN A 247 -3.80 3.93 7.07
CA ASN A 247 -2.66 3.30 6.43
C ASN A 247 -1.80 2.57 7.47
N THR A 248 -1.16 1.48 7.07
CA THR A 248 -0.16 0.81 7.88
C THR A 248 0.64 -0.15 7.01
N TYR A 249 1.96 0.01 6.94
CA TYR A 249 2.79 -0.90 6.17
C TYR A 249 4.23 -0.98 6.65
N LEU A 250 4.92 0.15 6.69
CA LEU A 250 6.37 0.22 6.76
C LEU A 250 6.93 -0.64 7.90
N TRP A 251 6.31 -0.56 9.08
CA TRP A 251 6.83 -1.19 10.29
C TRP A 251 6.52 -2.66 10.43
N TRP A 252 5.66 -3.19 9.57
CA TRP A 252 5.48 -4.63 9.44
C TRP A 252 6.63 -5.26 8.64
N MET A 253 7.36 -4.48 7.83
CA MET A 253 8.38 -4.98 6.91
C MET A 253 9.75 -5.23 7.56
N THR A 254 9.79 -5.51 8.86
CA THR A 254 11.02 -5.81 9.61
C THR A 254 11.52 -7.25 9.41
N GLY A 255 10.67 -8.15 8.90
CA GLY A 255 11.03 -9.56 8.72
C GLY A 255 9.87 -10.41 8.20
N LEU A 256 10.11 -11.72 8.04
CA LEU A 256 9.08 -12.69 7.62
C LEU A 256 8.14 -13.11 8.76
N LYS A 257 8.57 -12.86 9.99
CA LYS A 257 7.82 -13.13 11.20
C LYS A 257 7.67 -11.87 12.03
N PHE A 258 6.63 -11.84 12.86
CA PHE A 258 6.28 -10.70 13.69
C PHE A 258 5.84 -11.15 15.08
N LYS A 259 6.21 -10.37 16.11
CA LYS A 259 5.91 -10.68 17.51
C LYS A 259 4.55 -10.11 17.92
N ILE A 260 3.70 -10.98 18.46
CA ILE A 260 2.35 -10.67 18.91
C ILE A 260 2.24 -10.95 20.40
N LEU A 261 1.87 -9.91 21.15
CA LEU A 261 1.54 -10.02 22.57
C LEU A 261 0.11 -10.55 22.72
N GLN A 262 -0.07 -11.68 23.42
CA GLN A 262 -1.40 -12.27 23.67
C GLN A 262 -2.16 -11.54 24.80
N GLY A 263 -1.43 -11.10 25.83
CA GLY A 263 -1.96 -10.45 27.04
C GLY A 263 -2.00 -8.91 26.98
N SER A 264 -1.77 -8.25 28.11
CA SER A 264 -1.65 -6.79 28.26
C SER A 264 -0.21 -6.31 28.31
N PHE A 265 0.00 -5.04 27.92
CA PHE A 265 1.27 -4.35 28.14
C PHE A 265 1.56 -4.07 29.63
N ASP A 266 0.59 -4.30 30.51
CA ASP A 266 0.74 -4.14 31.97
C ASP A 266 1.02 -5.46 32.71
N ASP A 267 0.88 -6.63 32.05
CA ASP A 267 1.08 -7.94 32.70
C ASP A 267 2.55 -8.13 33.15
N GLU A 268 2.79 -8.71 34.33
CA GLU A 268 4.16 -8.97 34.82
C GLU A 268 4.94 -9.91 33.90
N VAL A 269 4.26 -10.95 33.39
CA VAL A 269 4.82 -11.92 32.45
C VAL A 269 4.23 -11.68 31.07
N LYS A 270 5.09 -11.45 30.08
CA LYS A 270 4.68 -11.22 28.69
C LYS A 270 4.59 -12.53 27.91
N ASP A 271 3.38 -12.94 27.57
CA ASP A 271 3.15 -14.01 26.59
C ASP A 271 3.25 -13.46 25.16
N ILE A 272 4.41 -13.67 24.54
CA ILE A 272 4.74 -13.20 23.20
C ILE A 272 4.90 -14.42 22.30
N VAL A 273 4.11 -14.45 21.23
CA VAL A 273 4.23 -15.45 20.17
C VAL A 273 4.78 -14.83 18.91
N GLU A 274 5.48 -15.62 18.13
CA GLU A 274 5.99 -15.22 16.82
C GLU A 274 5.16 -15.89 15.72
N VAL A 275 4.59 -15.09 14.83
CA VAL A 275 3.73 -15.56 13.73
C VAL A 275 4.23 -15.02 12.40
N PRO A 276 3.84 -15.61 11.25
CA PRO A 276 4.13 -15.01 9.96
C PRO A 276 3.62 -13.57 9.89
N THR A 277 4.41 -12.65 9.31
CA THR A 277 4.03 -11.23 9.19
C THR A 277 2.68 -11.05 8.47
N THR A 278 2.38 -11.90 7.49
CA THR A 278 1.09 -11.91 6.78
C THR A 278 -0.09 -12.24 7.72
N GLU A 279 0.10 -13.13 8.68
CA GLU A 279 -0.92 -13.48 9.67
C GLU A 279 -1.13 -12.32 10.65
N ALA A 280 -0.04 -11.75 11.17
CA ALA A 280 -0.07 -10.58 12.04
C ALA A 280 -0.80 -9.40 11.38
N TYR A 281 -0.45 -9.09 10.13
CA TYR A 281 -1.11 -8.06 9.33
C TYR A 281 -2.60 -8.35 9.12
N ARG A 282 -2.95 -9.62 8.85
CA ARG A 282 -4.35 -10.07 8.72
C ARG A 282 -5.14 -9.85 10.01
N MET A 283 -4.52 -10.04 11.18
CA MET A 283 -5.16 -9.75 12.48
C MET A 283 -5.49 -8.26 12.63
N ALA A 284 -4.57 -7.36 12.23
CA ALA A 284 -4.80 -5.92 12.25
C ALA A 284 -5.94 -5.51 11.32
N MET A 285 -5.92 -5.95 10.05
CA MET A 285 -6.96 -5.63 9.06
C MET A 285 -8.35 -6.12 9.51
N LYS A 286 -8.45 -7.35 10.00
CA LYS A 286 -9.71 -7.89 10.53
C LYS A 286 -10.21 -7.09 11.74
N SER A 287 -9.31 -6.68 12.64
CA SER A 287 -9.67 -5.88 13.82
C SER A 287 -10.14 -4.48 13.45
N MET A 288 -9.46 -3.81 12.52
CA MET A 288 -9.86 -2.52 11.97
C MET A 288 -11.25 -2.59 11.36
N LEU A 289 -11.52 -3.54 10.45
CA LEU A 289 -12.85 -3.68 9.84
C LEU A 289 -13.95 -3.99 10.86
N ARG A 290 -13.67 -4.85 11.85
CA ARG A 290 -14.62 -5.11 12.94
C ARG A 290 -14.92 -3.86 13.75
N TRP A 291 -13.90 -3.05 14.02
CA TRP A 291 -14.06 -1.78 14.72
C TRP A 291 -14.87 -0.79 13.89
N VAL A 292 -14.54 -0.59 12.61
CA VAL A 292 -15.28 0.30 11.70
C VAL A 292 -16.74 -0.10 11.63
N ARG A 293 -17.04 -1.39 11.41
CA ARG A 293 -18.42 -1.91 11.34
C ARG A 293 -19.25 -1.60 12.58
N ARG A 294 -18.63 -1.60 13.77
CA ARG A 294 -19.31 -1.41 15.05
C ARG A 294 -19.49 0.04 15.43
N ASN A 295 -18.63 0.93 14.93
CA ASN A 295 -18.53 2.30 15.45
C ASN A 295 -18.85 3.37 14.42
N MET A 296 -18.78 3.07 13.11
CA MET A 296 -18.99 4.05 12.05
C MET A 296 -20.36 3.90 11.40
N ASN A 297 -20.96 5.03 11.02
CA ASN A 297 -22.21 5.05 10.27
C ASN A 297 -21.90 5.15 8.76
N PRO A 298 -22.12 4.10 7.95
CA PRO A 298 -21.79 4.11 6.52
C PRO A 298 -22.60 5.13 5.71
N LYS A 299 -23.69 5.69 6.26
CA LYS A 299 -24.49 6.75 5.63
C LYS A 299 -23.97 8.16 5.92
N LYS A 300 -23.02 8.31 6.84
CA LYS A 300 -22.44 9.61 7.23
C LYS A 300 -20.92 9.67 7.05
N THR A 301 -20.26 8.53 7.25
CA THR A 301 -18.79 8.43 7.26
C THR A 301 -18.28 7.77 5.98
N ARG A 302 -17.19 8.31 5.41
CA ARG A 302 -16.38 7.59 4.42
C ARG A 302 -15.12 7.05 5.09
N VAL A 303 -14.79 5.80 4.75
CA VAL A 303 -13.58 5.13 5.26
C VAL A 303 -12.73 4.73 4.07
N PHE A 304 -11.48 5.15 4.10
CA PHE A 304 -10.45 4.87 3.13
C PHE A 304 -9.34 4.05 3.77
N PHE A 305 -8.66 3.27 2.95
CA PHE A 305 -7.40 2.62 3.31
C PHE A 305 -6.39 2.86 2.19
N THR A 306 -5.34 3.61 2.48
CA THR A 306 -4.22 3.83 1.58
C THR A 306 -3.31 2.60 1.61
N SER A 307 -3.04 2.02 0.43
CA SER A 307 -2.19 0.85 0.28
C SER A 307 -0.73 1.13 0.68
N MET A 308 0.13 0.11 0.56
CA MET A 308 1.55 0.26 0.92
C MET A 308 2.25 1.34 0.08
N SER A 309 3.01 2.20 0.76
CA SER A 309 4.01 3.06 0.15
C SER A 309 5.29 2.25 -0.08
N PRO A 310 5.85 2.23 -1.31
CA PRO A 310 7.09 1.52 -1.59
C PRO A 310 8.31 2.24 -1.02
N SER A 311 9.42 1.52 -0.93
CA SER A 311 10.77 2.05 -0.71
C SER A 311 11.67 1.76 -1.90
N HIS A 312 12.72 2.56 -2.04
CA HIS A 312 13.71 2.46 -3.13
C HIS A 312 15.13 2.31 -2.58
N GLY A 313 15.35 1.24 -1.80
CA GLY A 313 16.62 1.02 -1.11
C GLY A 313 17.73 0.36 -1.94
N LYS A 314 17.44 -0.13 -3.15
CA LYS A 314 18.38 -0.93 -3.95
C LYS A 314 18.27 -0.62 -5.44
N SER A 315 19.23 0.10 -6.00
CA SER A 315 19.17 0.53 -7.41
C SER A 315 19.20 -0.59 -8.43
N VAL A 316 19.77 -1.73 -8.08
CA VAL A 316 19.77 -2.93 -8.93
C VAL A 316 18.36 -3.41 -9.29
N GLU A 317 17.35 -3.10 -8.47
CA GLU A 317 15.97 -3.52 -8.74
C GLU A 317 15.37 -2.81 -9.96
N TRP A 318 15.91 -1.65 -10.34
CA TRP A 318 15.50 -0.88 -11.51
C TRP A 318 16.65 -0.66 -12.51
N GLY A 319 17.63 -1.56 -12.52
CA GLY A 319 18.73 -1.57 -13.49
C GLY A 319 19.90 -0.63 -13.20
N GLY A 320 19.97 -0.04 -12.00
CA GLY A 320 21.12 0.75 -11.55
C GLY A 320 22.25 -0.09 -10.94
N GLU A 321 23.30 0.59 -10.46
CA GLU A 321 24.51 -0.06 -9.94
C GLU A 321 24.29 -0.81 -8.62
N SER A 322 25.17 -1.78 -8.34
CA SER A 322 25.20 -2.48 -7.05
C SER A 322 25.61 -1.54 -5.92
N GLY A 323 24.90 -1.59 -4.80
CA GLY A 323 25.17 -0.75 -3.63
C GLY A 323 24.55 0.65 -3.68
N GLY A 324 23.94 1.07 -4.78
CA GLY A 324 23.16 2.30 -4.87
C GLY A 324 21.72 2.17 -4.36
N ASN A 325 21.04 3.31 -4.23
CA ASN A 325 19.64 3.42 -3.79
C ASN A 325 18.95 4.63 -4.45
N CYS A 326 17.91 5.19 -3.84
CA CYS A 326 17.20 6.38 -4.33
C CYS A 326 18.04 7.66 -4.41
N TYR A 327 19.24 7.69 -3.82
CA TYR A 327 20.12 8.85 -3.91
C TYR A 327 20.51 9.14 -5.38
N ASN A 328 20.53 10.43 -5.74
CA ASN A 328 20.77 10.93 -7.09
C ASN A 328 19.84 10.38 -8.19
N GLN A 329 18.67 9.84 -7.83
CA GLN A 329 17.63 9.50 -8.79
C GLN A 329 16.75 10.73 -9.05
N THR A 330 16.67 11.20 -10.30
CA THR A 330 15.93 12.42 -10.68
C THR A 330 14.75 12.17 -11.63
N THR A 331 14.65 10.95 -12.17
CA THR A 331 13.56 10.53 -13.05
C THR A 331 12.85 9.29 -12.52
N PRO A 332 11.54 9.12 -12.84
CA PRO A 332 10.81 7.89 -12.54
C PRO A 332 11.41 6.67 -13.23
N ILE A 333 10.99 5.49 -12.77
CA ILE A 333 11.23 4.21 -13.45
C ILE A 333 10.26 4.12 -14.63
N GLU A 334 10.80 3.85 -15.82
CA GLU A 334 10.03 3.74 -17.06
C GLU A 334 9.46 2.33 -17.31
N ASP A 335 10.06 1.29 -16.70
CA ASP A 335 9.59 -0.09 -16.86
C ASP A 335 8.19 -0.24 -16.23
N PRO A 336 7.13 -0.46 -17.04
CA PRO A 336 5.77 -0.57 -16.54
C PRO A 336 5.58 -1.83 -15.68
N ASN A 337 6.45 -2.84 -15.81
CA ASN A 337 6.39 -4.09 -15.05
C ASN A 337 7.20 -4.05 -13.75
N TYR A 338 7.85 -2.93 -13.43
CA TYR A 338 8.67 -2.80 -12.24
C TYR A 338 7.85 -3.08 -10.97
N TRP A 339 8.46 -3.88 -10.09
CA TRP A 339 7.91 -4.18 -8.77
C TRP A 339 9.06 -4.39 -7.77
N GLY A 340 9.28 -3.43 -6.87
CA GLY A 340 10.34 -3.49 -5.87
C GLY A 340 10.15 -4.60 -4.83
N SER A 341 11.25 -5.18 -4.34
CA SER A 341 11.20 -6.33 -3.43
C SER A 341 10.63 -5.99 -2.06
N ASP A 342 10.78 -4.74 -1.64
CA ASP A 342 10.23 -4.21 -0.40
C ASP A 342 8.71 -3.99 -0.47
N SER A 343 8.08 -4.07 -1.64
CA SER A 343 6.62 -4.04 -1.81
C SER A 343 6.07 -5.46 -1.79
N ARG A 344 5.72 -5.99 -0.61
CA ARG A 344 5.42 -7.43 -0.48
C ARG A 344 4.03 -7.77 -1.01
N LYS A 345 3.95 -8.43 -2.17
CA LYS A 345 2.68 -8.86 -2.81
C LYS A 345 1.78 -9.69 -1.89
N ASN A 346 2.36 -10.52 -1.02
CA ASN A 346 1.59 -11.32 -0.06
C ASN A 346 0.83 -10.47 0.97
N ILE A 347 1.34 -9.28 1.34
CA ILE A 347 0.65 -8.33 2.23
C ILE A 347 -0.49 -7.63 1.48
N MET A 348 -0.29 -7.25 0.22
CA MET A 348 -1.40 -6.78 -0.64
C MET A 348 -2.49 -7.86 -0.77
N GLY A 349 -2.10 -9.13 -0.94
CA GLY A 349 -3.03 -10.26 -0.99
C GLY A 349 -3.87 -10.40 0.29
N VAL A 350 -3.27 -10.17 1.47
CA VAL A 350 -4.01 -10.13 2.73
C VAL A 350 -5.09 -9.04 2.73
N ILE A 351 -4.80 -7.85 2.20
CA ILE A 351 -5.78 -6.76 2.09
C ILE A 351 -6.93 -7.18 1.16
N GLY A 352 -6.61 -7.66 -0.04
CA GLY A 352 -7.60 -8.15 -1.01
C GLY A 352 -8.52 -9.21 -0.43
N ASP A 353 -7.95 -10.21 0.24
CA ASP A 353 -8.70 -11.27 0.91
C ASP A 353 -9.65 -10.75 2.00
N VAL A 354 -9.14 -9.85 2.86
CA VAL A 354 -9.86 -9.39 4.05
C VAL A 354 -10.94 -8.39 3.66
N PHE A 355 -10.65 -7.49 2.72
CA PHE A 355 -11.57 -6.46 2.28
C PHE A 355 -12.63 -7.03 1.34
N GLY A 356 -12.26 -7.93 0.42
CA GLY A 356 -13.21 -8.59 -0.49
C GLY A 356 -14.26 -9.44 0.23
N LYS A 357 -13.94 -9.96 1.43
CA LYS A 357 -14.90 -10.70 2.28
C LYS A 357 -15.72 -9.80 3.22
N SER A 358 -15.43 -8.50 3.25
CA SER A 358 -16.07 -7.55 4.16
C SER A 358 -17.30 -6.91 3.55
N LYS A 359 -18.32 -6.66 4.39
CA LYS A 359 -19.48 -5.83 4.03
C LYS A 359 -19.30 -4.36 4.43
N VAL A 360 -18.17 -4.00 5.03
CA VAL A 360 -17.87 -2.60 5.39
C VAL A 360 -17.54 -1.85 4.10
N PRO A 361 -18.19 -0.70 3.81
CA PRO A 361 -17.93 0.09 2.61
C PRO A 361 -16.63 0.88 2.75
N ILE A 362 -15.50 0.17 2.76
CA ILE A 362 -14.16 0.73 2.77
C ILE A 362 -13.68 0.97 1.32
N THR A 363 -13.08 2.12 1.08
CA THR A 363 -12.52 2.47 -0.23
C THR A 363 -11.02 2.27 -0.19
N PHE A 364 -10.51 1.40 -1.06
CA PHE A 364 -9.07 1.14 -1.14
C PHE A 364 -8.41 2.13 -2.09
N LEU A 365 -7.40 2.87 -1.62
CA LEU A 365 -6.58 3.73 -2.46
C LEU A 365 -5.32 2.94 -2.84
N ASN A 366 -5.34 2.34 -4.03
CA ASN A 366 -4.26 1.48 -4.50
C ASN A 366 -3.10 2.31 -5.09
N ILE A 367 -2.34 2.94 -4.21
CA ILE A 367 -1.23 3.84 -4.58
C ILE A 367 0.08 3.11 -4.88
N THR A 368 0.16 1.79 -4.65
CA THR A 368 1.44 1.08 -4.58
C THR A 368 2.18 1.05 -5.92
N GLN A 369 1.51 0.67 -7.00
CA GLN A 369 2.15 0.56 -8.31
C GLN A 369 2.58 1.93 -8.83
N LEU A 370 1.69 2.93 -8.83
CA LEU A 370 2.03 4.28 -9.27
C LEU A 370 3.17 4.88 -8.44
N SER A 371 3.22 4.60 -7.15
CA SER A 371 4.31 5.08 -6.28
C SER A 371 5.62 4.32 -6.53
N SER A 372 5.55 3.07 -7.00
CA SER A 372 6.73 2.25 -7.26
C SER A 372 7.54 2.78 -8.42
N TYR A 373 6.95 3.56 -9.33
CA TYR A 373 7.73 4.21 -10.37
C TYR A 373 8.54 5.41 -9.86
N ARG A 374 8.24 5.94 -8.67
CA ARG A 374 8.70 7.27 -8.24
C ARG A 374 9.98 7.24 -7.42
N LYS A 375 11.00 6.50 -7.87
CA LYS A 375 12.32 6.47 -7.23
C LYS A 375 12.95 7.86 -7.04
N ASP A 376 12.54 8.83 -7.85
CA ASP A 376 12.95 10.23 -7.85
C ASP A 376 12.37 11.07 -6.71
N ALA A 377 11.22 10.71 -6.15
CA ALA A 377 10.47 11.60 -5.26
C ALA A 377 10.84 11.49 -3.77
N HIS A 378 11.79 10.61 -3.42
CA HIS A 378 12.21 10.41 -2.04
C HIS A 378 12.99 11.59 -1.48
N THR A 379 12.98 11.73 -0.15
CA THR A 379 13.78 12.77 0.53
C THR A 379 15.28 12.51 0.40
N ALA A 380 15.68 11.25 0.28
CA ALA A 380 17.08 10.82 0.19
C ALA A 380 17.89 11.46 1.33
N ILE A 381 18.88 12.28 1.02
CA ILE A 381 19.70 12.97 2.03
C ILE A 381 19.14 14.36 2.41
N TYR A 382 18.22 14.89 1.62
CA TYR A 382 17.73 16.27 1.66
C TYR A 382 16.60 16.39 2.68
N LYS A 383 16.97 16.28 3.95
CA LYS A 383 16.05 16.39 5.07
C LYS A 383 16.79 16.73 6.36
N LYS A 384 16.05 17.18 7.36
CA LYS A 384 16.60 17.37 8.71
C LYS A 384 17.16 16.07 9.28
N GLN A 385 18.47 16.07 9.52
CA GLN A 385 19.17 15.01 10.25
C GLN A 385 19.10 15.30 11.75
N TRP A 386 18.48 14.40 12.51
CA TRP A 386 18.28 14.57 13.96
C TRP A 386 19.54 14.30 14.77
N ASN A 387 20.43 13.47 14.22
CA ASN A 387 21.73 13.17 14.79
C ASN A 387 22.80 13.73 13.85
N PRO A 388 23.92 14.27 14.37
CA PRO A 388 25.06 14.62 13.54
C PRO A 388 25.53 13.43 12.72
N LEU A 389 25.80 13.66 11.43
CA LEU A 389 26.36 12.63 10.54
C LEU A 389 27.84 12.43 10.85
N THR A 390 28.30 11.17 10.78
CA THR A 390 29.73 10.86 10.92
C THR A 390 30.51 11.23 9.66
N PRO A 391 31.85 11.38 9.73
CA PRO A 391 32.67 11.61 8.53
C PRO A 391 32.49 10.53 7.45
N GLU A 392 32.30 9.27 7.85
CA GLU A 392 32.08 8.14 6.93
C GLU A 392 30.73 8.26 6.23
N GLN A 393 29.69 8.71 6.95
CA GLN A 393 28.39 8.97 6.36
C GLN A 393 28.47 10.12 5.36
N LEU A 394 29.10 11.24 5.73
CA LEU A 394 29.27 12.39 4.82
C LEU A 394 30.05 12.02 3.56
N ALA A 395 31.06 11.15 3.66
CA ALA A 395 31.80 10.64 2.51
C ALA A 395 30.99 9.66 1.64
N ASN A 396 29.91 9.07 2.17
CA ASN A 396 29.05 8.13 1.46
C ASN A 396 27.55 8.45 1.67
N PRO A 397 26.99 9.42 0.93
CA PRO A 397 25.58 9.83 1.03
C PRO A 397 24.55 8.70 0.92
N VAL A 398 24.87 7.67 0.13
CA VAL A 398 24.04 6.48 -0.05
C VAL A 398 23.78 5.78 1.30
N SER A 399 24.73 5.81 2.23
CA SER A 399 24.64 5.14 3.55
C SER A 399 23.57 5.70 4.50
N TYR A 400 23.13 6.95 4.30
CA TYR A 400 22.15 7.62 5.16
C TYR A 400 20.95 8.20 4.39
N ALA A 401 20.83 7.90 3.09
CA ALA A 401 19.70 8.29 2.28
C ALA A 401 18.41 7.63 2.77
N ASP A 402 17.37 8.45 2.98
CA ASP A 402 16.02 8.01 3.29
C ASP A 402 15.25 7.72 2.00
N CYS A 403 15.20 6.44 1.66
CA CYS A 403 14.46 5.93 0.50
C CYS A 403 13.08 5.39 0.88
N VAL A 404 12.47 5.96 1.91
CA VAL A 404 11.13 5.60 2.41
C VAL A 404 10.22 6.81 2.36
N HIS A 405 10.64 7.94 2.91
CA HIS A 405 9.83 9.15 2.98
C HIS A 405 9.94 9.98 1.69
N TRP A 406 8.96 10.85 1.48
CA TRP A 406 8.75 11.58 0.24
C TRP A 406 8.93 13.08 0.46
N CYS A 407 9.53 13.77 -0.51
CA CYS A 407 9.55 15.22 -0.52
C CYS A 407 8.12 15.78 -0.65
N LEU A 408 7.87 16.95 -0.08
CA LEU A 408 6.66 17.74 -0.31
C LEU A 408 7.03 19.13 -0.86
N PRO A 409 6.37 19.64 -1.92
CA PRO A 409 5.36 18.98 -2.76
C PRO A 409 5.93 17.77 -3.52
N GLY A 410 5.08 16.85 -3.94
CA GLY A 410 5.51 15.63 -4.65
C GLY A 410 4.48 14.51 -4.69
N LEU A 411 4.94 13.27 -4.56
CA LEU A 411 4.13 12.06 -4.76
C LEU A 411 2.87 12.02 -3.87
N GLN A 412 2.96 12.49 -2.63
CA GLN A 412 1.83 12.40 -1.70
C GLN A 412 0.67 13.35 -2.06
N ASP A 413 0.93 14.37 -2.88
CA ASP A 413 -0.12 15.24 -3.44
C ASP A 413 -1.00 14.43 -4.39
N THR A 414 -0.41 13.57 -5.22
CA THR A 414 -1.15 12.63 -6.06
C THR A 414 -1.98 11.64 -5.25
N TRP A 415 -1.50 11.20 -4.08
CA TRP A 415 -2.32 10.35 -3.20
C TRP A 415 -3.57 11.09 -2.72
N ASN A 416 -3.46 12.40 -2.48
CA ASN A 416 -4.58 13.24 -2.09
C ASN A 416 -5.50 13.61 -3.27
N GLU A 417 -5.00 13.72 -4.48
CA GLU A 417 -5.82 13.80 -5.71
C GLU A 417 -6.65 12.53 -5.91
N LEU A 418 -6.06 11.35 -5.69
CA LEU A 418 -6.78 10.06 -5.77
C LEU A 418 -7.82 9.92 -4.65
N LEU A 419 -7.49 10.37 -3.43
CA LEU A 419 -8.45 10.45 -2.33
C LEU A 419 -9.61 11.40 -2.69
N PHE A 420 -9.31 12.58 -3.22
CA PHE A 420 -10.31 13.56 -3.68
C PHE A 420 -11.23 12.96 -4.75
N ALA A 421 -10.64 12.33 -5.78
CA ALA A 421 -11.39 11.66 -6.84
C ALA A 421 -12.34 10.59 -6.26
N LYS A 422 -11.88 9.73 -5.35
CA LYS A 422 -12.73 8.69 -4.73
C LYS A 422 -13.68 9.20 -3.64
N LEU A 423 -13.48 10.40 -3.12
CA LEU A 423 -14.40 11.03 -2.18
C LEU A 423 -15.61 11.63 -2.91
N PHE A 424 -15.34 12.36 -4.00
CA PHE A 424 -16.34 13.15 -4.73
C PHE A 424 -16.92 12.46 -5.96
N HIS A 425 -16.14 11.58 -6.61
CA HIS A 425 -16.47 10.87 -7.85
C HIS A 425 -16.18 9.35 -7.70
N PRO A 426 -16.79 8.67 -6.71
CA PRO A 426 -16.47 7.28 -6.39
C PRO A 426 -16.70 6.28 -7.53
#